data_AF-A0A4Q7D6Z0-F1
#
_entry.id   AF-A0A4Q7D6Z0-F1
#
_cell.length_a   1.000
_cell.length_b   1.000
_cell.length_c   1.000
_cell.angle_alpha   90.00
_cell.angle_beta   90.00
_cell.angle_gamma   90.00
#
_symmetry.space_group_name_H-M   'P 1'
#
loop_
_entity.id
_entity.type
_entity.pdbx_description
1 polymer ?
#
loop_
_entity_poly.entity_id
_entity_poly.type
_entity_poly.pdbx_seq_one_letter_code
_entity_poly.pdbx_strand_id
1 'polypeptide(L)'
;MRFNMYPSIKVFFAFLLIPFFAGLAAVPFMLISIIVTVVENSSLIGEVRGGEVFSLFITVPLMAQLVFFIPALGFAISLILIKPKGGFKAYLVISIVGAFVSSIWMLGVIFFFISKVEGYQIARNIFPMVLSFLLGGSATWVAAYCFLPQRLPRE
;
A
#
# COMPACT_ATOMS: atom_id res chain seq x y z
N MET A 1 1.04 -21.64 32.43
CA MET A 1 1.60 -20.35 31.96
C MET A 1 1.57 -20.32 30.43
N ARG A 2 0.66 -19.57 29.81
CA ARG A 2 0.77 -19.28 28.36
C ARG A 2 1.87 -18.23 28.22
N PHE A 3 3.03 -18.60 27.69
CA PHE A 3 3.98 -17.61 27.19
C PHE A 3 3.23 -16.77 26.16
N ASN A 4 3.02 -15.48 26.46
CA ASN A 4 2.43 -14.53 25.53
C ASN A 4 3.50 -14.21 24.46
N MET A 5 3.78 -15.20 23.62
CA MET A 5 4.81 -15.18 22.62
C MET A 5 4.35 -14.25 21.49
N TYR A 6 5.24 -13.36 21.04
CA TYR A 6 4.91 -12.40 20.00
C TYR A 6 4.38 -13.14 18.76
N PRO A 7 3.22 -12.76 18.19
CA PRO A 7 2.59 -13.47 17.08
C PRO A 7 3.31 -13.15 15.76
N SER A 8 4.58 -13.55 15.64
CA SER A 8 5.48 -13.16 14.55
C SER A 8 4.93 -13.52 13.17
N ILE A 9 4.36 -14.71 12.99
CA ILE A 9 3.82 -15.17 11.71
C ILE A 9 2.64 -14.29 11.27
N LYS A 10 1.71 -14.01 12.20
CA LYS A 10 0.55 -13.14 11.94
C LYS A 10 0.99 -11.75 11.55
N VAL A 11 1.92 -11.14 12.29
CA VAL A 11 2.43 -9.80 11.99
C VAL A 11 3.19 -9.80 10.67
N PHE A 12 4.03 -10.80 10.41
CA PHE A 12 4.79 -10.90 9.17
C PHE A 12 3.88 -10.89 7.94
N PHE A 13 2.90 -11.80 7.86
CA PHE A 13 2.00 -11.87 6.71
C PHE A 13 1.07 -10.66 6.62
N ALA A 14 0.63 -10.12 7.76
CA ALA A 14 -0.18 -8.92 7.77
C ALA A 14 0.53 -7.75 7.08
N PHE A 15 1.83 -7.56 7.37
CA PHE A 15 2.61 -6.47 6.78
C PHE A 15 3.15 -6.79 5.37
N LEU A 16 3.46 -8.05 5.08
CA LEU A 16 3.91 -8.48 3.75
C LEU A 16 2.82 -8.32 2.69
N LEU A 17 1.55 -8.56 3.05
CA LEU A 17 0.40 -8.50 2.13
C LEU A 17 -0.28 -7.13 2.11
N ILE A 18 0.23 -6.13 2.84
CA ILE A 18 -0.33 -4.76 2.81
C ILE A 18 -0.49 -4.23 1.39
N PRO A 19 0.52 -4.34 0.50
CA PRO A 19 0.39 -3.76 -0.83
C PRO A 19 -0.75 -4.39 -1.64
N PHE A 20 -0.97 -5.71 -1.51
CA PHE A 20 -2.11 -6.38 -2.12
C PHE A 20 -3.44 -5.76 -1.67
N PHE A 21 -3.66 -5.63 -0.35
CA PHE A 21 -4.90 -5.07 0.18
C PHE A 21 -5.05 -3.58 -0.13
N ALA A 22 -3.97 -2.81 -0.12
CA ALA A 22 -3.96 -1.41 -0.53
C ALA A 22 -4.31 -1.26 -2.02
N GLY A 23 -3.77 -2.13 -2.88
CA GLY A 23 -4.12 -2.20 -4.29
C GLY A 23 -5.57 -2.55 -4.51
N LEU A 24 -6.13 -3.49 -3.72
CA LEU A 24 -7.55 -3.84 -3.77
C LEU A 24 -8.44 -2.67 -3.36
N ALA A 25 -8.04 -1.92 -2.32
CA ALA A 25 -8.73 -0.72 -1.89
C ALA A 25 -8.65 0.42 -2.93
N ALA A 26 -7.64 0.44 -3.80
CA ALA A 26 -7.52 1.43 -4.87
C ALA A 26 -8.49 1.17 -6.05
N VAL A 27 -8.96 -0.07 -6.25
CA VAL A 27 -9.82 -0.43 -7.39
C VAL A 27 -11.14 0.34 -7.41
N PRO A 28 -11.92 0.46 -6.31
CA PRO A 28 -13.14 1.28 -6.31
C PRO A 28 -12.91 2.72 -6.76
N PHE A 29 -11.80 3.35 -6.35
CA PHE A 29 -11.48 4.72 -6.78
C PHE A 29 -11.20 4.78 -8.29
N MET A 30 -10.49 3.80 -8.84
CA MET A 30 -10.29 3.70 -10.29
C MET A 30 -11.58 3.48 -11.06
N LEU A 31 -12.50 2.65 -10.54
CA LEU A 31 -13.81 2.44 -11.16
C LEU A 31 -14.61 3.74 -11.21
N ILE A 32 -14.63 4.52 -10.12
CA ILE A 32 -15.30 5.82 -10.09
C ILE A 32 -14.68 6.74 -11.15
N SER A 33 -13.35 6.82 -11.25
CA SER A 33 -12.68 7.63 -12.26
C SER A 33 -13.02 7.20 -13.69
N ILE A 34 -13.08 5.89 -13.96
CA ILE A 34 -13.50 5.36 -15.26
C ILE A 34 -14.95 5.77 -15.56
N ILE A 35 -15.86 5.61 -14.61
CA ILE A 35 -17.27 5.99 -14.79
C ILE A 35 -17.40 7.48 -15.09
N VAL A 36 -16.73 8.35 -14.31
CA VAL A 36 -16.73 9.80 -14.55
C VAL A 36 -16.22 10.11 -15.95
N THR A 37 -15.10 9.50 -16.37
CA THR A 37 -14.49 9.73 -17.68
C THR A 37 -15.40 9.28 -18.83
N VAL A 38 -16.11 8.15 -18.65
CA VAL A 38 -17.05 7.60 -19.63
C VAL A 38 -18.33 8.45 -19.70
N VAL A 39 -18.80 8.99 -18.57
CA VAL A 39 -19.94 9.92 -18.53
C VAL A 39 -19.60 11.24 -19.21
N GLU A 40 -18.40 11.77 -18.97
CA GLU A 40 -17.91 12.99 -19.63
C GLU A 40 -17.66 12.78 -21.13
N ASN A 41 -17.26 11.56 -21.54
CA ASN A 41 -16.98 11.21 -22.94
C ASN A 41 -17.86 10.04 -23.40
N SER A 42 -19.09 10.36 -23.77
CA SER A 42 -20.11 9.39 -24.19
C SER A 42 -19.70 8.46 -25.36
N SER A 43 -18.68 8.82 -26.13
CA SER A 43 -18.10 7.97 -27.18
C SER A 43 -17.44 6.69 -26.63
N LEU A 44 -17.07 6.64 -25.35
CA LEU A 44 -16.38 5.52 -24.71
C LEU A 44 -17.32 4.44 -24.16
N ILE A 45 -18.64 4.69 -24.14
CA ILE A 45 -19.66 3.80 -23.52
C ILE A 45 -19.69 2.40 -24.16
N GLY A 46 -19.25 2.25 -25.41
CA GLY A 46 -19.14 0.96 -26.10
C GLY A 46 -17.72 0.34 -26.12
N GLU A 47 -16.71 1.10 -25.70
CA GLU A 47 -15.30 0.69 -25.74
C GLU A 47 -14.87 0.02 -24.41
N VAL A 48 -15.50 0.41 -23.31
CA VAL A 48 -15.22 -0.16 -21.98
C VAL A 48 -15.91 -1.52 -21.84
N ARG A 49 -15.17 -2.59 -22.15
CA ARG A 49 -15.61 -3.97 -21.94
C ARG A 49 -15.70 -4.24 -20.43
N GLY A 50 -16.91 -4.38 -19.90
CA GLY A 50 -17.13 -4.62 -18.45
C GLY A 50 -16.32 -5.78 -17.86
N GLY A 51 -16.03 -6.83 -18.65
CA GLY A 51 -15.15 -7.93 -18.23
C GLY A 51 -13.69 -7.51 -17.97
N GLU A 52 -13.16 -6.56 -18.74
CA GLU A 52 -11.83 -5.99 -18.53
C GLU A 52 -11.80 -5.13 -17.26
N VAL A 53 -12.90 -4.43 -16.97
CA VAL A 53 -13.05 -3.63 -15.74
C VAL A 53 -13.05 -4.52 -14.49
N PHE A 54 -13.72 -5.67 -14.52
CA PHE A 54 -13.67 -6.62 -13.40
C PHE A 54 -12.29 -7.24 -13.19
N SER A 55 -11.49 -7.37 -14.26
CA SER A 55 -10.11 -7.86 -14.14
C SER A 55 -9.22 -6.95 -13.26
N LEU A 56 -9.57 -5.67 -13.10
CA LEU A 56 -8.87 -4.72 -12.24
C LEU A 56 -8.83 -5.17 -10.77
N PHE A 57 -9.85 -5.89 -10.29
CA PHE A 57 -9.87 -6.44 -8.93
C PHE A 57 -8.81 -7.53 -8.69
N ILE A 58 -8.21 -8.05 -9.76
CA ILE A 58 -7.16 -9.06 -9.68
C ILE A 58 -5.81 -8.45 -10.07
N THR A 59 -5.77 -7.74 -11.21
CA THR A 59 -4.52 -7.21 -11.77
C THR A 59 -3.93 -6.10 -10.91
N VAL A 60 -4.73 -5.17 -10.39
CA VAL A 60 -4.23 -4.06 -9.58
C VAL A 60 -3.62 -4.52 -8.25
N PRO A 61 -4.30 -5.35 -7.42
CA PRO A 61 -3.69 -5.88 -6.20
C PRO A 61 -2.42 -6.67 -6.45
N LEU A 62 -2.40 -7.51 -7.51
CA LEU A 62 -1.22 -8.29 -7.85
C LEU A 62 -0.06 -7.40 -8.27
N MET A 63 -0.30 -6.39 -9.11
CA MET A 63 0.72 -5.42 -9.51
C MET A 63 1.23 -4.60 -8.34
N ALA A 64 0.33 -4.15 -7.45
CA ALA A 64 0.73 -3.46 -6.23
C ALA A 64 1.62 -4.35 -5.34
N GLN A 65 1.25 -5.63 -5.17
CA GLN A 65 2.07 -6.60 -4.45
C GLN A 65 3.44 -6.81 -5.11
N LEU A 66 3.49 -6.94 -6.44
CA LEU A 66 4.73 -7.17 -7.17
C LEU A 66 5.68 -5.98 -7.09
N VAL A 67 5.17 -4.76 -7.30
CA VAL A 67 5.94 -3.52 -7.27
C VAL A 67 6.47 -3.24 -5.86
N PHE A 68 5.67 -3.50 -4.82
CA PHE A 68 6.02 -3.21 -3.44
C PHE A 68 6.45 -4.44 -2.63
N PHE A 69 6.72 -5.58 -3.27
CA PHE A 69 7.08 -6.82 -2.57
C PHE A 69 8.33 -6.63 -1.70
N ILE A 70 9.38 -6.06 -2.28
CA ILE A 70 10.67 -5.87 -1.62
C ILE A 70 10.55 -4.93 -0.40
N PRO A 71 10.00 -3.71 -0.51
CA PRO A 71 9.85 -2.85 0.66
C PRO A 71 8.90 -3.45 1.71
N ALA A 72 7.81 -4.13 1.30
CA ALA A 72 6.91 -4.78 2.23
C ALA A 72 7.57 -5.94 2.99
N LEU A 73 8.40 -6.74 2.30
CA LEU A 73 9.18 -7.81 2.91
C LEU A 73 10.19 -7.26 3.93
N GLY A 74 10.97 -6.26 3.55
CA GLY A 74 11.94 -5.62 4.46
C GLY A 74 11.26 -5.00 5.69
N PHE A 75 10.09 -4.40 5.49
CA PHE A 75 9.30 -3.83 6.58
C PHE A 75 8.72 -4.91 7.50
N ALA A 76 8.15 -5.99 6.95
CA ALA A 76 7.64 -7.12 7.71
C ALA A 76 8.73 -7.81 8.55
N ILE A 77 9.92 -8.01 7.96
CA ILE A 77 11.09 -8.56 8.68
C ILE A 77 11.50 -7.63 9.83
N SER A 78 11.55 -6.32 9.59
CA SER A 78 11.91 -5.34 10.62
C SER A 78 10.95 -5.38 11.81
N LEU A 79 9.65 -5.55 11.56
CA LEU A 79 8.63 -5.64 12.61
C LEU A 79 8.71 -6.93 13.43
N ILE A 80 9.08 -8.07 12.84
CA ILE A 80 9.28 -9.32 13.62
C ILE A 80 10.57 -9.30 14.44
N LEU A 81 11.58 -8.52 14.03
CA LEU A 81 12.83 -8.35 14.77
C LEU A 81 12.65 -7.39 15.94
N ILE A 82 12.03 -6.23 15.70
CA ILE A 82 11.80 -5.19 16.71
C ILE A 82 10.70 -5.60 17.69
N LYS A 83 9.72 -6.41 17.24
CA LYS A 83 8.56 -6.86 18.02
C LYS A 83 7.80 -5.71 18.71
N PRO A 84 7.36 -4.68 17.96
CA PRO A 84 6.66 -3.56 18.54
C PRO A 84 5.34 -4.02 19.19
N LYS A 85 5.05 -3.49 20.38
CA LYS A 85 3.76 -3.72 21.02
C LYS A 85 2.75 -2.67 20.56
N GLY A 86 1.49 -3.07 20.47
CA GLY A 86 0.37 -2.21 20.12
C GLY A 86 0.24 -1.02 21.08
N GLY A 87 0.00 0.14 20.51
CA GLY A 87 -0.18 1.41 21.20
C GLY A 87 -0.10 2.57 20.22
N PHE A 88 -0.76 3.69 20.52
CA PHE A 88 -0.91 4.82 19.61
C PHE A 88 0.43 5.33 19.05
N LYS A 89 1.46 5.46 19.91
CA LYS A 89 2.81 5.86 19.48
C LYS A 89 3.43 4.87 18.49
N ALA A 90 3.27 3.57 18.71
CA ALA A 90 3.79 2.54 17.82
C ALA A 90 3.07 2.58 16.46
N TYR A 91 1.75 2.76 16.46
CA TYR A 91 0.96 2.88 15.23
C TYR A 91 1.38 4.10 14.41
N LEU A 92 1.59 5.24 15.05
CA LEU A 92 2.09 6.45 14.38
C LEU A 92 3.48 6.26 13.79
N VAL A 93 4.42 5.69 14.54
CA VAL A 93 5.78 5.46 14.04
C VAL A 93 5.74 4.51 12.83
N ILE A 94 4.99 3.42 12.91
CA ILE A 94 4.85 2.46 11.81
C ILE A 94 4.21 3.12 10.59
N SER A 95 3.19 3.95 10.79
CA SER A 95 2.54 4.71 9.72
C SER A 95 3.50 5.67 9.02
N ILE A 96 4.23 6.48 9.79
CA ILE A 96 5.18 7.46 9.24
C ILE A 96 6.30 6.74 8.48
N VAL A 97 6.89 5.71 9.08
CA VAL A 97 7.95 4.94 8.42
C VAL A 97 7.41 4.26 7.16
N GLY A 98 6.22 3.66 7.22
CA GLY A 98 5.56 3.04 6.07
C GLY A 98 5.33 4.04 4.93
N ALA A 99 4.87 5.25 5.25
CA ALA A 99 4.66 6.32 4.29
C ALA A 99 5.96 6.74 3.59
N PHE A 100 7.04 6.96 4.35
CA PHE A 100 8.35 7.33 3.79
C PHE A 100 8.97 6.20 2.97
N VAL A 101 8.96 4.97 3.47
CA VAL A 101 9.48 3.80 2.75
C VAL A 101 8.75 3.63 1.43
N SER A 102 7.42 3.72 1.44
CA SER A 102 6.61 3.63 0.22
C SER A 102 6.92 4.75 -0.77
N SER A 103 6.99 6.01 -0.30
CA SER A 103 7.27 7.16 -1.16
C SER A 103 8.69 7.14 -1.75
N ILE A 104 9.70 6.77 -0.95
CA ILE A 104 11.10 6.66 -1.42
C ILE A 104 11.23 5.52 -2.42
N TRP A 105 10.56 4.39 -2.16
CA TRP A 105 10.52 3.29 -3.10
C TRP A 105 9.88 3.70 -4.43
N MET A 106 8.73 4.38 -4.39
CA MET A 106 8.06 4.88 -5.58
C MET A 106 8.93 5.88 -6.36
N LEU A 107 9.65 6.76 -5.67
CA LEU A 107 10.63 7.65 -6.29
C LEU A 107 11.71 6.84 -7.03
N GLY A 108 12.23 5.78 -6.42
CA GLY A 108 13.20 4.87 -7.04
C GLY A 108 12.64 4.16 -8.28
N VAL A 109 11.39 3.67 -8.20
CA VAL A 109 10.69 3.06 -9.34
C VAL A 109 10.54 4.07 -10.48
N ILE A 110 10.05 5.27 -10.21
CA ILE A 110 9.90 6.34 -11.21
C ILE A 110 11.25 6.67 -11.83
N PHE A 111 12.29 6.86 -11.01
CA PHE A 111 13.62 7.18 -11.50
C PHE A 111 14.19 6.06 -12.38
N PHE A 112 14.00 4.79 -12.03
CA PHE A 112 14.56 3.69 -12.81
C PHE A 112 13.82 3.44 -14.12
N PHE A 113 12.48 3.53 -14.11
CA PHE A 113 11.65 3.19 -15.27
C PHE A 113 11.34 4.39 -16.20
N ILE A 114 11.18 5.60 -15.65
CA ILE A 114 10.64 6.76 -16.40
C ILE A 114 11.73 7.75 -16.82
N SER A 115 12.91 7.74 -16.18
CA SER A 115 14.02 8.64 -16.55
C SER A 115 14.57 8.42 -17.97
N LYS A 116 14.24 7.29 -18.60
CA LYS A 116 14.63 6.96 -19.98
C LYS A 116 13.68 7.49 -21.05
N VAL A 117 12.58 8.15 -20.67
CA VAL A 117 11.57 8.66 -21.60
C VAL A 117 11.74 10.17 -21.77
N GLU A 118 11.88 10.64 -23.02
CA GLU A 118 11.94 12.06 -23.35
C GLU A 118 10.67 12.80 -22.85
N GLY A 119 10.83 13.89 -22.10
CA GLY A 119 9.72 14.64 -21.50
C GLY A 119 9.55 14.47 -19.98
N TYR A 120 10.56 13.97 -19.27
CA TYR A 120 10.58 13.84 -17.81
C TYR A 120 10.34 15.19 -17.10
N GLN A 121 9.10 15.44 -16.67
CA GLN A 121 8.76 16.56 -15.80
C GLN A 121 8.52 16.03 -14.37
N ILE A 122 9.45 16.34 -13.47
CA ILE A 122 9.38 16.00 -12.04
C ILE A 122 8.02 16.39 -11.44
N ALA A 123 7.48 17.55 -11.85
CA ALA A 123 6.18 18.05 -11.40
C ALA A 123 5.00 17.10 -11.71
N ARG A 124 5.03 16.39 -12.84
CA ARG A 124 3.96 15.45 -13.24
C ARG A 124 4.04 14.12 -12.50
N ASN A 125 5.22 13.79 -11.96
CA ASN A 125 5.51 12.54 -11.23
C ASN A 125 5.44 12.68 -9.70
N ILE A 126 5.16 13.88 -9.17
CA ILE A 126 4.92 14.08 -7.73
C ILE A 126 3.66 13.35 -7.26
N PHE A 127 2.62 13.31 -8.10
CA PHE A 127 1.34 12.73 -7.73
C PHE A 127 1.43 11.25 -7.30
N PRO A 128 2.06 10.34 -8.08
CA PRO A 128 2.28 8.96 -7.64
C PRO A 128 3.07 8.84 -6.32
N MET A 129 4.05 9.71 -6.08
CA MET A 129 4.82 9.70 -4.83
C MET A 129 3.96 10.08 -3.62
N VAL A 130 3.18 11.17 -3.74
CA VAL A 130 2.26 11.62 -2.68
C VAL A 130 1.19 10.56 -2.43
N LEU A 131 0.63 9.97 -3.48
CA LEU A 131 -0.36 8.91 -3.35
C LEU A 131 0.24 7.68 -2.65
N SER A 132 1.47 7.29 -3.01
CA SER A 132 2.20 6.21 -2.35
C SER A 132 2.44 6.50 -0.87
N PHE A 133 2.78 7.74 -0.53
CA PHE A 133 2.96 8.17 0.86
C PHE A 133 1.66 8.01 1.67
N LEU A 134 0.53 8.50 1.15
CA LEU A 134 -0.78 8.44 1.82
C LEU A 134 -1.29 7.01 1.97
N LEU A 135 -1.21 6.21 0.90
CA LEU A 135 -1.64 4.80 0.92
C LEU A 135 -0.72 3.95 1.80
N GLY A 136 0.59 4.14 1.69
CA GLY A 136 1.57 3.43 2.52
C GLY A 136 1.38 3.74 4.00
N GLY A 137 1.20 5.01 4.36
CA GLY A 137 0.99 5.43 5.74
C GLY A 137 -0.34 4.95 6.32
N SER A 138 -1.44 5.11 5.59
CA SER A 138 -2.77 4.68 6.06
C SER A 138 -2.87 3.16 6.16
N ALA A 139 -2.41 2.42 5.16
CA ALA A 139 -2.49 0.96 5.17
C ALA A 139 -1.61 0.33 6.26
N THR A 140 -0.41 0.86 6.49
CA THR A 140 0.46 0.39 7.58
C THR A 140 -0.07 0.78 8.96
N TRP A 141 -0.74 1.93 9.10
CA TRP A 141 -1.43 2.30 10.34
C TRP A 141 -2.58 1.34 10.67
N VAL A 142 -3.45 1.07 9.69
CA VAL A 142 -4.56 0.11 9.84
C VAL A 142 -4.03 -1.28 10.15
N ALA A 143 -2.99 -1.73 9.45
CA ALA A 143 -2.36 -3.01 9.73
C ALA A 143 -1.77 -3.07 11.14
N ALA A 144 -1.11 -2.00 11.59
CA ALA A 144 -0.56 -1.92 12.93
C ALA A 144 -1.65 -1.99 14.01
N TYR A 145 -2.76 -1.27 13.80
CA TYR A 145 -3.91 -1.27 14.69
C TYR A 145 -4.56 -2.65 14.79
N CYS A 146 -4.75 -3.34 13.66
CA CYS A 146 -5.46 -4.62 13.60
C CYS A 146 -4.60 -5.84 14.00
N PHE A 147 -3.29 -5.81 13.72
CA PHE A 147 -2.45 -7.02 13.80
C PHE A 147 -1.38 -7.01 14.89
N LEU A 148 -1.03 -5.85 15.47
CA LEU A 148 -0.07 -5.83 16.58
C LEU A 148 -0.69 -6.31 17.90
N PRO A 149 0.08 -7.04 18.74
CA PRO A 149 -0.39 -7.47 20.04
C PRO A 149 -0.55 -6.25 20.97
N GLN A 150 -1.73 -6.09 21.59
CA GLN A 150 -1.98 -4.99 22.51
C GLN A 150 -1.05 -5.04 23.73
N ARG A 151 -0.58 -3.88 24.20
CA ARG A 151 0.02 -3.78 25.54
C ARG A 151 -1.08 -4.10 26.55
N LEU A 152 -0.89 -5.18 27.33
CA LEU A 152 -1.64 -5.36 28.57
C LEU A 152 -1.51 -4.07 29.41
N PRO A 153 -2.61 -3.57 30.02
CA PRO A 153 -2.51 -2.50 31.00
C PRO A 153 -1.49 -2.90 32.06
N ARG A 154 -0.57 -2.00 32.42
CA ARG A 154 0.19 -2.17 33.65
C ARG A 154 -0.83 -2.04 34.78
N GLU A 155 -1.09 -3.14 35.49
CA GLU A 155 -1.61 -3.08 36.86
C GLU A 155 -0.62 -2.32 37.75
#